data_AF-A0A1C5MFD5-F1
#
_entry.id   AF-A0A1C5MFD5-F1
#
_cell.length_a   1.000
_cell.length_b   1.000
_cell.length_c   1.000
_cell.angle_alpha   90.00
_cell.angle_beta   90.00
_cell.angle_gamma   90.00
#
_symmetry.space_group_name_H-M   'P 1'
#
loop_
_entity.id
_entity.type
_entity.pdbx_description
1 polymer ?
#
loop_
_entity_poly.entity_id
_entity_poly.type
_entity_poly.pdbx_seq_one_letter_code
_entity_poly.pdbx_strand_id
1 'polypeptide(L)' 'MRQFFAFELEKMSKDIQSKIIKEVETLTKDKLWKENEWIADYRRLRVVAHI' A
#
# COMPACT_ATOMS: atom_id res chain seq x y z
N MET A 1 -4.73 2.05 0.54
CA MET A 1 -4.49 0.59 0.38
C MET A 1 -5.12 0.02 -0.90
N ARG A 2 -6.46 -0.04 -1.04
CA ARG A 2 -7.10 -0.64 -2.23
C ARG A 2 -6.69 -0.01 -3.57
N GLN A 3 -6.51 1.30 -3.60
CA GLN A 3 -6.04 2.02 -4.79
C GLN A 3 -4.66 1.60 -5.29
N PHE A 4 -3.79 1.06 -4.42
CA PHE A 4 -2.43 0.67 -4.78
C PHE A 4 -2.35 -0.72 -5.40
N PHE A 5 -3.33 -1.58 -5.09
CA PHE A 5 -3.34 -3.00 -5.48
C PHE A 5 -4.62 -3.36 -6.24
N ALA A 6 -5.28 -2.38 -6.85
CA ALA A 6 -6.61 -2.57 -7.42
C ALA A 6 -6.63 -3.67 -8.48
N PHE A 7 -5.61 -3.70 -9.34
CA PHE A 7 -5.47 -4.69 -10.42
C PHE A 7 -5.21 -6.11 -9.89
N GLU A 8 -4.40 -6.25 -8.85
CA GLU A 8 -4.09 -7.54 -8.22
C GLU A 8 -5.30 -8.07 -7.45
N LEU A 9 -5.99 -7.18 -6.72
CA LEU A 9 -7.14 -7.54 -5.89
C LEU A 9 -8.37 -7.90 -6.74
N GLU A 10 -8.56 -7.28 -7.91
CA GLU A 10 -9.71 -7.55 -8.80
C GLU A 10 -9.78 -9.02 -9.25
N LYS A 11 -8.65 -9.71 -9.32
CA LYS A 11 -8.56 -11.13 -9.68
C LYS A 11 -8.98 -12.08 -8.54
N MET A 12 -9.27 -11.55 -7.36
CA MET A 12 -9.53 -12.31 -6.14
C MET A 12 -10.96 -12.11 -5.65
N SER A 13 -11.49 -13.11 -4.93
CA SER A 13 -12.81 -12.98 -4.28
C SER A 13 -12.78 -11.89 -3.19
N LYS A 14 -13.94 -11.29 -2.90
CA LYS A 14 -14.05 -10.23 -1.86
C LYS A 14 -13.59 -10.69 -0.47
N ASP A 15 -13.77 -11.97 -0.16
CA ASP A 15 -13.31 -12.57 1.10
C ASP A 15 -11.78 -12.57 1.18
N ILE A 16 -11.12 -13.04 0.12
CA ILE A 16 -9.66 -13.05 0.01
C ILE A 16 -9.10 -11.62 0.06
N GLN A 17 -9.72 -10.69 -0.68
CA GLN A 17 -9.31 -9.27 -0.64
C GLN A 17 -9.36 -8.70 0.78
N SER A 18 -10.44 -9.00 1.52
CA SER A 18 -10.61 -8.51 2.90
C SER A 18 -9.58 -9.11 3.84
N LYS A 19 -9.27 -10.41 3.69
CA LYS A 19 -8.24 -11.10 4.46
C LYS A 19 -6.86 -10.49 4.23
N ILE A 20 -6.47 -10.30 2.96
CA ILE A 20 -5.18 -9.72 2.59
C ILE A 20 -5.04 -8.30 3.13
N ILE A 21 -6.06 -7.45 2.98
CA ILE A 21 -6.00 -6.06 3.48
C ILE A 21 -5.78 -6.05 4.98
N LYS A 22 -6.54 -6.86 5.74
CA LYS A 22 -6.40 -6.95 7.20
C LYS A 22 -5.01 -7.42 7.62
N GLU A 23 -4.44 -8.37 6.87
CA GLU A 23 -3.12 -8.91 7.14
C GLU A 23 -2.03 -7.86 6.87
N VAL A 24 -2.11 -7.13 5.76
CA VAL A 24 -1.17 -6.02 5.49
C VAL A 24 -1.29 -4.92 6.54
N GLU A 25 -2.51 -4.53 6.92
CA GLU A 25 -2.72 -3.55 8.00
C GLU A 25 -2.04 -4.04 9.29
N THR A 26 -2.24 -5.31 9.67
CA THR A 26 -1.62 -5.89 10.87
C THR A 26 -0.10 -5.84 10.81
N LEU A 27 0.50 -6.22 9.68
CA LEU A 27 1.96 -6.27 9.50
C LEU A 27 2.62 -4.89 9.44
N THR A 28 1.89 -3.86 9.02
CA THR A 28 2.46 -2.55 8.72
C THR A 28 2.07 -1.45 9.71
N LYS A 29 1.06 -1.68 10.56
CA LYS A 29 0.52 -0.69 11.50
C LYS A 29 1.62 -0.04 12.34
N ASP A 30 2.51 -0.83 12.94
CA ASP A 30 3.56 -0.31 13.83
C ASP A 30 4.53 0.68 13.15
N LYS A 31 4.66 0.61 11.82
CA LYS A 31 5.59 1.43 11.04
C LYS A 31 4.91 2.56 10.27
N LEU A 32 3.74 2.27 9.70
CA LEU A 32 3.07 3.12 8.72
C LEU A 32 1.79 3.78 9.24
N TRP A 33 1.28 3.39 10.40
CA TRP A 33 0.15 4.07 11.06
C TRP A 33 0.66 5.08 12.09
N LYS A 34 0.47 6.37 11.83
CA LYS A 34 0.91 7.47 12.70
C LYS A 34 -0.19 8.52 12.76
N GLU A 35 -0.37 9.15 13.92
CA GLU A 35 -1.31 10.29 14.07
C GLU A 35 -2.73 10.03 13.53
N ASN A 36 -3.22 8.80 13.67
CA ASN A 36 -4.54 8.36 13.19
C ASN A 36 -4.68 8.34 11.65
N GLU A 37 -3.56 8.21 10.94
CA GLU A 37 -3.50 8.09 9.48
C GLU A 37 -2.44 7.09 8.98
N TRP A 38 -2.63 6.61 7.74
CA TRP A 38 -1.68 5.74 7.05
C TRP A 38 -0.70 6.58 6.23
N ILE A 39 0.60 6.48 6.53
CA ILE A 39 1.68 7.13 5.80
C ILE A 39 2.35 6.12 4.88
N ALA A 40 2.32 6.38 3.57
CA ALA A 40 3.04 5.57 2.58
C ALA A 40 4.52 5.97 2.51
N ASP A 41 5.41 4.98 2.49
CA ASP A 41 6.87 5.12 2.51
C ASP A 41 7.48 5.28 1.10
N TYR A 42 6.96 6.22 0.31
CA TYR A 42 7.43 6.44 -1.05
C TYR A 42 8.91 6.83 -1.11
N ARG A 43 9.63 6.21 -2.05
CA ARG A 43 10.96 6.64 -2.51
C ARG A 43 10.88 6.99 -3.99
N ARG A 44 11.21 8.23 -4.33
CA ARG A 44 11.16 8.74 -5.71
C ARG A 44 12.58 9.03 -6.19
N LEU A 45 12.97 8.41 -7.30
CA LEU A 45 14.17 8.77 -8.02
C LEU A 45 13.85 9.93 -8.98
N ARG A 46 14.71 10.95 -9.03
CA ARG A 46 14.66 12.02 -10.03
C ARG A 46 16.03 12.15 -10.66
N VAL A 47 16.07 12.16 -11.99
CA VAL A 47 17.30 12.35 -12.77
C VAL A 47 17.04 13.47 -13.78
N VAL A 48 18.02 14.36 -13.94
CA VAL A 48 18.03 15.42 -14.95
C VAL A 48 19.31 15.26 -15.75
N ALA A 49 19.19 15.04 -17.05
CA ALA A 49 20.34 15.03 -17.95
C ALA A 49 20.64 16.46 -18.41
N HIS A 50 21.93 16.82 -18.42
CA HIS A 50 22.42 18.05 -19.03
C HIS A 50 23.09 17.72 -20.36
N ILE A 51 22.83 18.53 -21.38
CA ILE A 51 23.46 18.47 -22.71
C ILE A 51 24.80 19.22 -22.65
#